data_AF-A0A1M6WZP2-F1
#
_entry.id   AF-A0A1M6WZP2-F1
#
_cell.length_a   1.000
_cell.length_b   1.000
_cell.length_c   1.000
_cell.angle_alpha   90.00
_cell.angle_beta   90.00
_cell.angle_gamma   90.00
#
_symmetry.space_group_name_H-M   'P 1'
#
loop_
_entity.id
_entity.type
_entity.pdbx_description
1 polymer ?
#
loop_
_entity_poly.entity_id
_entity_poly.type
_entity_poly.pdbx_seq_one_letter_code
_entity_poly.pdbx_strand_id
1 'polypeptide(L)'
;MKFGIKNMLFYFLLFSIHAVCYSCVSKSSLCEETSRAINEKIDGVVIDASLNEFNHAKIMLYSNGYDTLSSWLFVNERSHVFSQLQAGDSILKRKGSLDFYWIRDGNKSYERLDYGCNDHVKKRVVN
;
A
#
# COMPACT_ATOMS: atom_id res chain seq x y z
N MET A 1 -17.03 35.24 40.37
CA MET A 1 -16.11 34.84 39.28
C MET A 1 -16.84 33.87 38.36
N LYS A 2 -17.35 34.33 37.22
CA LYS A 2 -17.92 33.46 36.17
C LYS A 2 -17.00 33.58 34.95
N PHE A 3 -15.86 32.89 34.99
CA PHE A 3 -14.98 32.79 33.82
C PHE A 3 -15.61 31.79 32.85
N GLY A 4 -15.95 32.32 31.67
CA GLY A 4 -16.96 31.78 30.78
C GLY A 4 -16.60 30.45 30.13
N ILE A 5 -17.48 29.48 30.35
CA ILE A 5 -17.70 28.24 29.59
C ILE A 5 -17.73 28.49 28.05
N LYS A 6 -17.99 29.72 27.61
CA LYS A 6 -18.00 30.14 26.20
C LYS A 6 -16.64 30.00 25.49
N ASN A 7 -15.51 30.21 26.18
CA ASN A 7 -14.19 30.07 25.53
C ASN A 7 -13.82 28.62 25.25
N MET A 8 -14.30 27.68 26.08
CA MET A 8 -13.96 26.26 25.96
C MET A 8 -14.65 25.59 24.76
N LEU A 9 -15.88 26.00 24.44
CA LEU A 9 -16.62 25.57 23.25
C LEU A 9 -15.95 25.99 21.93
N PHE A 10 -15.33 27.18 21.90
CA PHE A 10 -14.70 27.70 20.69
C PHE A 10 -13.42 26.92 20.33
N TYR A 11 -12.63 26.52 21.33
CA TYR A 11 -11.47 25.65 21.11
C TYR A 11 -11.87 24.23 20.71
N PHE A 12 -12.95 23.66 21.27
CA PHE A 12 -13.45 22.35 20.87
C PHE A 12 -13.94 22.32 19.41
N LEU A 13 -14.62 23.38 18.95
CA LEU A 13 -15.08 23.51 17.56
C LEU A 13 -13.90 23.59 16.58
N LEU A 14 -12.86 24.36 16.89
CA LEU A 14 -11.67 24.49 16.03
C LEU A 14 -10.85 23.19 15.95
N PHE A 15 -10.73 22.45 17.05
CA PHE A 15 -10.08 21.12 17.06
C PHE A 15 -10.87 20.11 16.22
N SER A 16 -12.19 20.15 16.29
CA SER A 16 -13.07 19.25 15.52
C SER A 16 -12.93 19.48 14.01
N ILE A 17 -12.84 20.73 13.57
CA ILE A 17 -12.70 21.08 12.14
C ILE A 17 -11.34 20.62 11.57
N HIS A 18 -10.24 20.80 12.32
CA HIS A 18 -8.93 20.28 11.90
C HIS A 18 -8.92 18.75 11.85
N ALA A 19 -9.43 18.07 12.87
CA ALA A 19 -9.46 16.60 12.91
C ALA A 19 -10.27 16.00 11.75
N VAL A 20 -11.39 16.60 11.38
CA VAL A 20 -12.22 16.15 10.24
C VAL A 20 -11.47 16.34 8.91
N CYS A 21 -10.71 17.42 8.73
CA CYS A 21 -9.96 17.66 7.51
C CYS A 21 -8.77 16.69 7.34
N TYR A 22 -8.02 16.42 8.41
CA TYR A 22 -6.94 15.40 8.40
C TYR A 22 -7.48 14.00 8.07
N SER A 23 -8.66 13.66 8.58
CA SER A 23 -9.34 12.39 8.27
C SER A 23 -9.66 12.26 6.79
N CYS A 24 -10.11 13.35 6.15
CA CYS A 24 -10.39 13.38 4.71
C CYS A 24 -9.13 13.22 3.87
N VAL A 25 -8.05 13.94 4.20
CA VAL A 25 -6.79 13.90 3.44
C VAL A 25 -6.11 12.53 3.54
N SER A 26 -6.09 11.92 4.73
CA SER A 26 -5.52 10.57 4.88
C SER A 26 -6.36 9.53 4.13
N LYS A 27 -7.69 9.63 4.14
CA LYS A 27 -8.55 8.72 3.40
C LYS A 27 -8.36 8.86 1.89
N SER A 28 -8.17 10.09 1.39
CA SER A 28 -7.88 10.30 -0.03
C SER A 28 -6.55 9.69 -0.45
N SER A 29 -5.49 9.83 0.36
CA SER A 29 -4.17 9.26 0.02
C SER A 29 -4.17 7.73 0.01
N LEU A 30 -4.86 7.08 0.96
CA LEU A 30 -4.98 5.61 0.97
C LEU A 30 -5.73 5.08 -0.25
N CYS A 31 -6.80 5.77 -0.67
CA CYS A 31 -7.56 5.38 -1.86
C CYS A 31 -6.83 5.67 -3.17
N GLU A 32 -5.98 6.70 -3.20
CA GLU A 32 -5.08 6.97 -4.32
C GLU A 32 -4.06 5.84 -4.50
N GLU A 33 -3.36 5.46 -3.42
CA GLU A 33 -2.41 4.34 -3.46
C GLU A 33 -3.10 3.02 -3.83
N THR A 34 -4.30 2.76 -3.31
CA THR A 34 -5.10 1.60 -3.70
C THR A 34 -5.41 1.60 -5.20
N SER A 35 -5.84 2.75 -5.74
CA SER A 35 -6.19 2.90 -7.16
C SER A 35 -4.97 2.76 -8.06
N ARG A 36 -3.84 3.33 -7.64
CA ARG A 36 -2.55 3.17 -8.32
C ARG A 36 -2.13 1.71 -8.34
N ALA A 37 -2.11 1.07 -7.17
CA ALA A 37 -1.77 -0.35 -7.04
C ALA A 37 -2.67 -1.20 -7.94
N ILE A 38 -3.99 -1.00 -7.98
CA ILE A 38 -4.90 -1.71 -8.89
C ILE A 38 -4.47 -1.57 -10.35
N ASN A 39 -4.11 -0.36 -10.80
CA ASN A 39 -3.84 -0.07 -12.21
C ASN A 39 -2.45 -0.48 -12.71
N GLU A 40 -1.54 -0.81 -11.81
CA GLU A 40 -0.18 -1.23 -12.16
C GLU A 40 -0.09 -2.75 -12.38
N LYS A 41 0.83 -3.19 -13.25
CA LYS A 41 1.21 -4.60 -13.39
C LYS A 41 2.60 -4.74 -12.79
N ILE A 42 2.83 -5.79 -12.01
CA ILE A 42 4.17 -6.16 -11.52
C ILE A 42 4.43 -7.58 -12.00
N ASP A 43 5.58 -7.80 -12.60
CA ASP A 43 5.97 -9.09 -13.16
C ASP A 43 7.49 -9.10 -13.30
N GLY A 44 8.13 -10.00 -12.57
CA GLY A 44 9.58 -10.09 -12.61
C GLY A 44 10.18 -10.85 -11.44
N VAL A 45 11.51 -10.78 -11.36
CA VAL A 45 12.31 -11.41 -10.32
C VAL A 45 12.92 -10.35 -9.42
N VAL A 46 12.72 -10.46 -8.12
CA VAL A 46 13.25 -9.54 -7.12
C VAL A 46 14.77 -9.63 -7.09
N ILE A 47 15.43 -8.48 -7.16
CA ILE A 47 16.89 -8.34 -7.04
C ILE A 47 17.23 -7.83 -5.65
N ASP A 48 16.45 -6.87 -5.17
CA ASP A 48 16.61 -6.25 -3.86
C ASP A 48 15.25 -5.85 -3.30
N ALA A 49 15.12 -5.92 -1.98
CA ALA A 49 13.99 -5.46 -1.21
C ALA A 49 14.52 -4.67 -0.01
N SER A 50 14.35 -3.36 -0.05
CA SER A 50 14.96 -2.43 0.91
C SER A 50 14.00 -1.30 1.28
N LEU A 51 14.26 -0.65 2.41
CA LEU A 51 13.60 0.60 2.76
C LEU A 51 14.37 1.75 2.10
N ASN A 52 13.66 2.68 1.48
CA ASN A 52 14.29 3.91 0.98
C ASN A 52 14.57 4.91 2.13
N GLU A 53 15.15 6.05 1.80
CA GLU A 53 15.46 7.13 2.76
C GLU A 53 14.25 7.71 3.51
N PHE A 54 13.03 7.44 3.01
CA PHE A 54 11.75 7.84 3.61
C PHE A 54 11.06 6.70 4.36
N ASN A 55 11.75 5.58 4.61
CA ASN A 55 11.19 4.35 5.17
C ASN A 55 10.04 3.74 4.35
N HIS A 56 9.94 4.06 3.05
CA HIS A 56 9.04 3.37 2.15
C HIS A 56 9.68 2.08 1.68
N ALA A 57 8.90 1.01 1.76
CA ALA A 57 9.24 -0.30 1.22
C ALA A 57 9.41 -0.22 -0.30
N LYS A 58 10.61 -0.51 -0.78
CA LYS A 58 10.98 -0.49 -2.19
C LYS A 58 11.48 -1.88 -2.60
N ILE A 59 11.01 -2.35 -3.74
CA ILE A 59 11.58 -3.52 -4.41
C ILE A 59 12.22 -3.11 -5.72
N MET A 60 13.36 -3.70 -6.04
CA MET A 60 13.98 -3.66 -7.35
C MET A 60 13.82 -5.03 -8.00
N LEU A 61 13.43 -5.05 -9.27
CA LEU A 61 13.12 -6.29 -9.96
C LEU A 61 13.53 -6.24 -11.43
N TYR A 62 13.85 -7.41 -11.95
CA TYR A 62 14.05 -7.66 -13.37
C TYR A 62 12.71 -8.07 -14.00
N SER A 63 12.22 -7.28 -14.94
CA SER A 63 11.02 -7.55 -15.74
C SER A 63 11.39 -8.13 -17.11
N ASN A 64 10.42 -8.73 -17.80
CA ASN A 64 10.55 -9.23 -19.18
C ASN A 64 11.75 -10.17 -19.38
N GLY A 65 11.89 -11.20 -18.54
CA GLY A 65 12.98 -12.18 -18.71
C GLY A 65 14.38 -11.59 -18.52
N TYR A 66 14.53 -10.67 -17.56
CA TYR A 66 15.81 -10.02 -17.18
C TYR A 66 16.28 -8.84 -18.05
N ASP A 67 15.46 -8.40 -18.99
CA ASP A 67 15.83 -7.32 -19.91
C ASP A 67 15.62 -5.92 -19.35
N THR A 68 14.69 -5.72 -18.41
CA THR A 68 14.36 -4.39 -17.89
C THR A 68 14.46 -4.35 -16.38
N LEU A 69 15.29 -3.44 -15.86
CA LEU A 69 15.32 -3.12 -14.44
C LEU A 69 14.18 -2.13 -14.11
N SER A 70 13.31 -2.50 -13.18
CA SER A 70 12.27 -1.64 -12.67
C SER A 70 12.27 -1.61 -11.14
N SER A 71 11.62 -0.60 -10.57
CA SER A 71 11.43 -0.51 -9.12
C SER A 71 9.98 -0.25 -8.78
N TRP A 72 9.54 -0.83 -7.66
CA TRP A 72 8.19 -0.68 -7.17
C TRP A 72 8.19 -0.25 -5.71
N LEU A 73 7.19 0.57 -5.33
CA LEU A 73 7.08 1.12 -3.99
C LEU A 73 5.76 0.66 -3.35
N PHE A 74 5.87 0.13 -2.14
CA PHE A 74 4.75 -0.23 -1.28
C PHE A 74 4.51 0.93 -0.30
N VAL A 75 3.71 1.91 -0.71
CA VAL A 75 3.38 3.08 0.11
C VAL A 75 2.08 2.82 0.88
N ASN A 76 2.10 2.92 2.21
CA ASN A 76 0.95 2.65 3.08
C ASN A 76 0.35 1.23 2.97
N GLU A 77 1.13 0.26 2.51
CA GLU A 77 0.72 -1.14 2.40
C GLU A 77 0.68 -1.83 3.78
N ARG A 78 -0.36 -2.62 4.06
CA ARG A 78 -0.72 -3.14 5.39
C ARG A 78 -0.80 -4.67 5.47
N SER A 79 -0.80 -5.37 4.34
CA SER A 79 -0.74 -6.84 4.28
C SER A 79 0.68 -7.39 4.48
N HIS A 80 1.68 -6.52 4.65
CA HIS A 80 3.07 -6.89 4.97
C HIS A 80 3.70 -7.80 3.90
N VAL A 81 3.32 -7.63 2.64
CA VAL A 81 3.90 -8.40 1.54
C VAL A 81 5.38 -8.10 1.41
N PHE A 82 5.77 -6.82 1.50
CA PHE A 82 7.16 -6.40 1.38
C PHE A 82 8.11 -7.17 2.31
N SER A 83 7.75 -7.34 3.58
CA SER A 83 8.60 -8.01 4.57
C SER A 83 8.79 -9.51 4.31
N GLN A 84 7.99 -10.10 3.42
CA GLN A 84 8.08 -11.51 3.05
C GLN A 84 8.95 -11.75 1.82
N LEU A 85 9.19 -10.71 1.02
CA LEU A 85 9.93 -10.80 -0.24
C LEU A 85 11.44 -10.89 -0.02
N GLN A 86 12.10 -11.67 -0.86
CA GLN A 86 13.55 -11.87 -0.86
C GLN A 86 14.09 -11.79 -2.29
N ALA A 87 15.37 -11.48 -2.41
CA ALA A 87 16.06 -11.58 -3.69
C ALA A 87 15.94 -13.00 -4.26
N GLY A 88 15.64 -13.10 -5.56
CA GLY A 88 15.37 -14.36 -6.25
C GLY A 88 13.88 -14.73 -6.35
N ASP A 89 13.00 -14.09 -5.58
CA ASP A 89 11.57 -14.37 -5.68
C ASP A 89 11.02 -13.94 -7.04
N SER A 90 10.28 -14.83 -7.70
CA SER A 90 9.49 -14.48 -8.88
C SER A 90 8.13 -13.96 -8.43
N ILE A 91 7.83 -12.69 -8.72
CA ILE A 91 6.61 -12.01 -8.27
C ILE A 91 5.68 -11.71 -9.44
N LEU A 92 4.37 -11.78 -9.19
CA LEU A 92 3.36 -11.28 -10.11
C LEU A 92 2.22 -10.60 -9.36
N LYS A 93 1.80 -9.48 -9.93
CA LYS A 93 0.54 -8.81 -9.65
C LYS A 93 -0.08 -8.34 -10.95
N ARG A 94 -1.34 -8.71 -11.19
CA ARG A 94 -2.04 -8.36 -12.44
C ARG A 94 -2.66 -6.98 -12.37
N LYS A 95 -2.67 -6.26 -13.48
CA LYS A 95 -3.46 -5.03 -13.63
C LYS A 95 -4.95 -5.34 -13.41
N GLY A 96 -5.63 -4.47 -12.66
CA GLY A 96 -7.04 -4.62 -12.30
C GLY A 96 -7.30 -5.48 -11.05
N SER A 97 -6.27 -5.99 -10.37
CA SER A 97 -6.41 -6.73 -9.11
C SER A 97 -5.40 -6.25 -8.06
N LEU A 98 -5.69 -6.48 -6.78
CA LEU A 98 -4.73 -6.34 -5.67
C LEU A 98 -4.10 -7.68 -5.26
N ASP A 99 -4.49 -8.75 -5.94
CA ASP A 99 -3.95 -10.08 -5.72
C ASP A 99 -2.47 -10.11 -6.13
N PHE A 100 -1.62 -10.43 -5.16
CA PHE A 100 -0.18 -10.50 -5.31
C PHE A 100 0.28 -11.92 -4.98
N TYR A 101 1.19 -12.45 -5.79
CA TYR A 101 1.79 -13.74 -5.49
C TYR A 101 3.28 -13.73 -5.78
N TRP A 102 4.00 -14.58 -5.05
CA TRP A 102 5.41 -14.80 -5.27
C TRP A 102 5.72 -16.29 -5.26
N ILE A 103 6.78 -16.67 -5.96
CA ILE A 103 7.28 -18.03 -6.05
C ILE A 103 8.73 -18.04 -5.55
N ARG A 104 8.99 -18.90 -4.57
CA ARG A 104 10.33 -19.16 -4.02
C ARG A 104 10.58 -20.65 -4.03
N ASP A 105 11.66 -21.09 -4.68
CA ASP A 105 12.05 -22.50 -4.74
C ASP A 105 10.90 -23.44 -5.19
N GLY A 106 10.07 -22.96 -6.12
CA GLY A 106 8.89 -23.69 -6.62
C GLY A 106 7.64 -23.61 -5.74
N ASN A 107 7.74 -23.09 -4.51
CA ASN A 107 6.61 -22.86 -3.63
C ASN A 107 5.93 -21.53 -3.95
N LYS A 108 4.61 -21.56 -4.14
CA LYS A 108 3.82 -20.37 -4.44
C LYS A 108 3.12 -19.88 -3.18
N SER A 109 3.29 -18.60 -2.88
CA SER A 109 2.60 -17.88 -1.83
C SER A 109 1.70 -16.79 -2.42
N TYR A 110 0.66 -16.43 -1.68
CA TYR A 110 -0.38 -15.53 -2.16
C TYR A 110 -0.82 -14.62 -1.02
N GLU A 111 -0.95 -13.34 -1.32
CA GLU A 111 -1.49 -12.34 -0.41
C GLU A 111 -2.27 -11.30 -1.21
N ARG A 112 -3.33 -10.74 -0.61
CA ARG A 112 -4.03 -9.62 -1.22
C ARG A 112 -3.49 -8.33 -0.61
N LEU A 113 -2.98 -7.44 -1.45
CA LEU A 113 -2.51 -6.14 -1.00
C LEU A 113 -3.66 -5.35 -0.36
N ASP A 114 -3.40 -4.82 0.83
CA ASP A 114 -4.30 -3.93 1.55
C ASP A 114 -3.63 -2.58 1.80
N TYR A 115 -4.30 -1.50 1.40
CA TYR A 115 -3.87 -0.12 1.60
C TYR A 115 -4.87 0.67 2.48
N GLY A 116 -5.90 0.01 3.04
CA GLY A 116 -6.86 0.62 3.95
C GLY A 116 -7.97 1.45 3.30
N CYS A 117 -8.12 1.41 1.97
CA CYS A 117 -9.30 1.93 1.28
C CYS A 117 -10.26 0.78 0.94
N ASN A 118 -11.58 1.04 1.01
CA ASN A 118 -12.57 0.09 0.53
C ASN A 118 -12.53 0.06 -1.01
N ASP A 119 -11.80 -0.90 -1.56
CA ASP A 119 -11.84 -1.18 -2.98
C ASP A 119 -13.13 -1.97 -3.30
N HIS A 120 -13.85 -1.61 -4.36
CA HIS A 120 -14.98 -2.41 -4.85
C HIS A 120 -14.50 -3.64 -5.67
N VAL A 121 -13.22 -4.02 -5.55
CA VAL A 121 -12.61 -5.10 -6.33
C VAL A 121 -12.93 -6.41 -5.63
N LYS A 122 -13.89 -7.16 -6.18
CA LYS A 122 -14.32 -8.47 -5.63
C LYS A 122 -13.12 -9.31 -5.20
N LYS A 123 -13.07 -9.66 -3.91
CA LYS A 123 -12.14 -10.69 -3.40
C LYS A 123 -12.44 -11.98 -4.16
N ARG A 124 -11.51 -12.46 -4.98
CA ARG A 124 -11.59 -13.85 -5.45
C ARG A 124 -11.28 -14.73 -4.26
N VAL A 125 -12.30 -15.44 -3.79
CA VAL A 125 -12.10 -16.58 -2.90
C VAL A 125 -11.46 -17.66 -3.78
N VAL A 126 -10.17 -17.91 -3.57
CA VAL A 126 -9.49 -19.05 -4.18
C VAL A 126 -9.78 -20.23 -3.26
N ASN A 127 -10.65 -21.14 -3.72
CA ASN A 127 -10.83 -22.46 -3.11
C ASN A 127 -9.66 -23.36 -3.44
#